data_AF-A0A2E1U674-F1
#
_entry.id   AF-A0A2E1U674-F1
#
_cell.length_a   1.000
_cell.length_b   1.000
_cell.length_c   1.000
_cell.angle_alpha   90.00
_cell.angle_beta   90.00
_cell.angle_gamma   90.00
#
_symmetry.space_group_name_H-M   'P 1'
#
loop_
_entity.id
_entity.type
_entity.pdbx_description
1 polymer ?
#
loop_
_entity_poly.entity_id
_entity_poly.type
_entity_poly.pdbx_seq_one_letter_code
_entity_poly.pdbx_strand_id
1 'polypeptide(L)'
;MRVRRPDYLQGCPPEKMSLDPEEFGPRFRVLDTECTETTYRGLKDDLVEHCRSRGERPLAIDFTNVHIVALRERDAAFRRKTDSMDLFIPDSMVLTWAVNWRGGRMPDRVYGPQFLSYMIEQSPRHVRHYFLGASQECLDQLLVRIGERNPHFQVVGSHHGYFGPGEEEAVLDDLNAAEPDLIWVGLGTPRQQEWIHRVQNRVRGGALLAVGFAFDVNAGTKRDAPPWMQNAGLTWLYRLSQEPRRLWKRYLFYNTVFLHGLLMQRLREARPGPGRNPGNRLEALLPGAMTPGPESGPRRCNVLGVGISVIDLKEGAEVVVSGADRPGRTGYVTVTGVHGVMESQRDPGLRRIHNRSFLTTPDGMPMVWVGKWNGCGEIDRVYGPDLMLQVMQATAGTGRRHFFFGGKEGVARELGERMQSWFPGTEVAGVFCPPFRPLSDEEEESLVAQLRQVRPHFFWVGLSTPKQERFMHDFLARHPDLCEDWDHGLIMLGVGAAFDFHTGRVSQAPRWMQRRGLEWFFRLCQEPRRLWRRYSINNTGFIFAILPQLMDLKTYPIEK
;
A
#
# COMPACT_ATOMS: atom_id res chain seq x y z
N MET A 1 -33.79 53.09 -24.74
CA MET A 1 -34.70 52.43 -23.78
C MET A 1 -33.88 51.94 -22.60
N ARG A 2 -33.98 52.60 -21.44
CA ARG A 2 -33.33 52.16 -20.20
C ARG A 2 -34.18 51.05 -19.59
N VAL A 3 -33.67 49.83 -19.54
CA VAL A 3 -34.27 48.75 -18.75
C VAL A 3 -33.72 48.85 -17.33
N ARG A 4 -34.63 49.02 -16.37
CA ARG A 4 -34.34 49.12 -14.92
C ARG A 4 -33.69 47.83 -14.42
N ARG A 5 -32.63 47.96 -13.61
CA ARG A 5 -32.17 46.90 -12.70
C ARG A 5 -33.10 46.87 -11.47
N PRO A 6 -33.43 45.70 -10.90
CA PRO A 6 -34.03 45.65 -9.57
C PRO A 6 -32.94 45.73 -8.49
N ASP A 7 -33.19 46.57 -7.49
CA ASP A 7 -32.46 46.62 -6.22
C ASP A 7 -32.74 45.35 -5.41
N TYR A 8 -31.70 44.70 -4.90
CA TYR A 8 -31.82 43.84 -3.71
C TYR A 8 -30.65 44.12 -2.75
N LEU A 9 -31.01 44.76 -1.63
CA LEU A 9 -30.22 44.94 -0.43
C LEU A 9 -30.13 43.62 0.36
N GLN A 10 -28.92 43.35 0.85
CA GLN A 10 -28.55 42.85 2.18
C GLN A 10 -29.40 41.75 2.84
N GLY A 11 -28.73 40.63 3.15
CA GLY A 11 -29.07 39.78 4.30
C GLY A 11 -29.50 38.36 3.98
N CYS A 12 -28.58 37.52 3.48
CA CYS A 12 -28.66 36.06 3.63
C CYS A 12 -27.23 35.48 3.55
N PRO A 13 -26.87 34.46 4.34
CA PRO A 13 -25.63 33.73 4.11
C PRO A 13 -25.71 33.10 2.71
N PRO A 14 -24.61 33.01 1.95
CA PRO A 14 -24.66 32.38 0.63
C PRO A 14 -24.96 30.89 0.85
N GLU A 15 -26.23 30.50 0.66
CA GLU A 15 -26.55 29.13 0.29
C GLU A 15 -25.72 28.86 -0.96
N LYS A 16 -24.76 27.93 -0.85
CA LYS A 16 -24.02 27.41 -1.98
C LYS A 16 -25.06 26.91 -2.97
N MET A 17 -25.32 27.67 -4.03
CA MET A 17 -26.02 27.18 -5.20
C MET A 17 -25.14 26.03 -5.72
N SER A 18 -25.56 24.81 -5.41
CA SER A 18 -24.84 23.60 -5.76
C SER A 18 -24.83 23.53 -7.27
N LEU A 19 -23.64 23.61 -7.87
CA LEU A 19 -23.45 23.09 -9.21
C LEU A 19 -24.06 21.70 -9.24
N ASP A 20 -24.92 21.43 -10.21
CA ASP A 20 -25.55 20.12 -10.31
C ASP A 20 -24.43 19.07 -10.42
N PRO A 21 -24.25 18.19 -9.41
CA PRO A 21 -23.09 17.31 -9.36
C PRO A 21 -22.93 16.40 -10.58
N GLU A 22 -23.99 16.24 -11.38
CA GLU A 22 -24.02 15.44 -12.61
C GLU A 22 -23.34 16.12 -13.81
N GLU A 23 -23.16 17.45 -13.81
CA GLU A 23 -22.73 18.20 -15.00
C GLU A 23 -21.26 17.93 -15.42
N PHE A 24 -20.37 17.65 -14.46
CA PHE A 24 -18.91 17.46 -14.70
C PHE A 24 -18.44 16.01 -14.48
N GLY A 25 -19.38 15.08 -14.33
CA GLY A 25 -19.12 13.66 -14.11
C GLY A 25 -19.18 13.20 -12.64
N PRO A 26 -19.18 11.87 -12.41
CA PRO A 26 -19.36 11.30 -11.08
C PRO A 26 -18.24 11.68 -10.10
N ARG A 27 -18.60 11.84 -8.82
CA ARG A 27 -17.65 12.19 -7.75
C ARG A 27 -17.38 11.01 -6.83
N PHE A 28 -16.11 10.78 -6.52
CA PHE A 28 -15.65 9.70 -5.67
C PHE A 28 -14.87 10.27 -4.49
N ARG A 29 -15.34 9.95 -3.28
CA ARG A 29 -14.73 10.42 -2.04
C ARG A 29 -13.41 9.70 -1.75
N VAL A 30 -12.29 10.39 -1.86
CA VAL A 30 -10.96 9.91 -1.44
C VAL A 30 -10.55 10.67 -0.17
N LEU A 31 -10.56 10.00 0.98
CA LEU A 31 -10.53 10.65 2.30
C LEU A 31 -11.64 11.70 2.42
N ASP A 32 -11.31 12.92 2.81
CA ASP A 32 -12.24 14.04 2.91
C ASP A 32 -12.24 14.94 1.65
N THR A 33 -11.95 14.37 0.48
CA THR A 33 -11.93 15.10 -0.81
C THR A 33 -12.77 14.35 -1.85
N GLU A 34 -13.70 15.05 -2.50
CA GLU A 34 -14.55 14.48 -3.55
C GLU A 34 -13.90 14.69 -4.91
N CYS A 35 -13.24 13.66 -5.40
CA CYS A 35 -12.53 13.66 -6.66
C CYS A 35 -13.49 13.41 -7.83
N THR A 36 -13.44 14.25 -8.85
CA THR A 36 -14.33 14.17 -10.02
C THR A 36 -13.71 13.27 -11.09
N GLU A 37 -14.47 12.27 -11.56
CA GLU A 37 -14.11 11.46 -12.72
C GLU A 37 -14.28 12.27 -14.00
N THR A 38 -13.21 12.41 -14.79
CA THR A 38 -13.24 13.11 -16.08
C THR A 38 -12.06 12.71 -16.96
N THR A 39 -12.00 13.22 -18.19
CA THR A 39 -10.88 13.08 -19.14
C THR A 39 -10.42 14.46 -19.61
N TYR A 40 -9.27 14.55 -20.30
CA TYR A 40 -8.84 15.82 -20.91
C TYR A 40 -9.90 16.42 -21.83
N ARG A 41 -10.55 15.58 -22.65
CA ARG A 41 -11.63 16.00 -23.55
C ARG A 41 -12.87 16.43 -22.76
N GLY A 42 -13.33 15.58 -21.84
CA GLY A 42 -14.52 15.85 -21.03
C GLY A 42 -14.40 17.17 -20.26
N LEU A 43 -13.32 17.33 -19.48
CA LEU A 43 -13.09 18.55 -18.72
C LEU A 43 -13.02 19.80 -19.61
N LYS A 44 -12.40 19.73 -20.79
CA LYS A 44 -12.39 20.85 -21.74
C LYS A 44 -13.81 21.17 -22.21
N ASP A 45 -14.55 20.18 -22.67
CA ASP A 45 -15.88 20.38 -23.24
C ASP A 45 -16.83 20.99 -22.19
N ASP A 46 -16.80 20.48 -20.95
CA ASP A 46 -17.59 21.00 -19.83
C ASP A 46 -17.20 22.45 -19.48
N LEU A 47 -15.90 22.77 -19.47
CA LEU A 47 -15.41 24.13 -19.21
C LEU A 47 -15.83 25.11 -20.29
N VAL A 48 -15.69 24.72 -21.55
CA VAL A 48 -16.08 25.58 -22.69
C VAL A 48 -17.57 25.85 -22.67
N GLU A 49 -18.38 24.86 -22.33
CA GLU A 49 -19.83 25.02 -22.24
C GLU A 49 -20.24 25.90 -21.05
N HIS A 50 -19.63 25.71 -19.88
CA HIS A 50 -19.85 26.57 -18.72
C HIS A 50 -19.50 28.04 -18.99
N CYS A 51 -18.40 28.32 -19.69
CA CYS A 51 -18.02 29.68 -20.04
C CYS A 51 -19.00 30.31 -21.06
N ARG A 52 -19.57 29.51 -21.98
CA ARG A 52 -20.58 29.99 -22.95
C ARG A 52 -21.89 30.41 -22.29
N SER A 53 -22.34 29.66 -21.29
CA SER A 53 -23.58 29.99 -20.57
C SER A 53 -23.43 31.20 -19.63
N ARG A 54 -22.20 31.74 -19.48
CA ARG A 54 -21.83 32.83 -18.57
C ARG A 54 -22.46 32.62 -17.18
N GLY A 55 -22.08 31.52 -16.54
CA GLY A 55 -22.49 31.21 -15.17
C GLY A 55 -22.37 32.42 -14.23
N GLU A 56 -23.32 32.56 -13.31
CA GLU A 56 -23.45 33.73 -12.42
C GLU A 56 -22.22 33.92 -11.49
N ARG A 57 -21.43 32.86 -11.29
CA ARG A 57 -20.18 32.86 -10.52
C ARG A 57 -19.12 32.01 -11.23
N PRO A 58 -17.82 32.29 -11.02
CA PRO A 58 -16.77 31.46 -11.61
C PRO A 58 -16.66 30.09 -10.91
N LEU A 59 -16.26 29.07 -11.68
CA LEU A 59 -15.88 27.76 -11.14
C LEU A 59 -14.49 27.81 -10.51
N ALA A 60 -14.32 27.20 -9.34
CA ALA A 60 -13.02 27.01 -8.71
C ALA A 60 -12.57 25.54 -8.82
N ILE A 61 -11.50 25.27 -9.56
CA ILE A 61 -11.08 23.91 -9.90
C ILE A 61 -9.65 23.66 -9.44
N ASP A 62 -9.45 22.59 -8.68
CA ASP A 62 -8.14 22.19 -8.17
C ASP A 62 -7.63 20.93 -8.87
N PHE A 63 -6.51 21.04 -9.59
CA PHE A 63 -5.75 19.90 -10.10
C PHE A 63 -5.06 19.20 -8.93
N THR A 64 -5.80 18.27 -8.37
CA THR A 64 -5.59 17.71 -7.05
C THR A 64 -4.64 16.56 -7.10
N ASN A 65 -3.61 16.63 -6.26
CA ASN A 65 -2.63 15.56 -6.06
C ASN A 65 -2.64 15.10 -4.60
N VAL A 66 -1.95 13.99 -4.33
CA VAL A 66 -1.87 13.35 -3.00
C VAL A 66 -1.53 14.33 -1.87
N HIS A 67 -0.67 15.32 -2.12
CA HIS A 67 -0.30 16.31 -1.11
C HIS A 67 -1.49 17.19 -0.68
N ILE A 68 -2.34 17.59 -1.62
CA ILE A 68 -3.53 18.42 -1.33
C ILE A 68 -4.53 17.61 -0.52
N VAL A 69 -4.80 16.36 -0.91
CA VAL A 69 -5.71 15.47 -0.17
C VAL A 69 -5.18 15.21 1.26
N ALA A 70 -3.89 14.96 1.40
CA ALA A 70 -3.26 14.76 2.72
C ALA A 70 -3.26 16.02 3.59
N LEU A 71 -3.09 17.20 2.98
CA LEU A 71 -3.21 18.49 3.69
C LEU A 71 -4.65 18.71 4.15
N ARG A 72 -5.65 18.45 3.30
CA ARG A 72 -7.08 18.52 3.68
C ARG A 72 -7.37 17.58 4.85
N GLU A 73 -6.77 16.39 4.88
CA GLU A 73 -6.91 15.43 5.99
C GLU A 73 -6.33 15.96 7.31
N ARG A 74 -5.13 16.55 7.27
CA ARG A 74 -4.38 16.94 8.48
C ARG A 74 -4.67 18.35 8.99
N ASP A 75 -5.00 19.27 8.10
CA ASP A 75 -5.13 20.70 8.39
C ASP A 75 -6.57 21.16 8.14
N ALA A 76 -7.33 21.30 9.23
CA ALA A 76 -8.70 21.75 9.19
C ALA A 76 -8.86 23.18 8.65
N ALA A 77 -7.86 24.06 8.81
CA ALA A 77 -7.90 25.41 8.26
C ALA A 77 -7.71 25.37 6.74
N PHE A 78 -6.77 24.57 6.24
CA PHE A 78 -6.60 24.34 4.80
C PHE A 78 -7.84 23.68 4.18
N ARG A 79 -8.46 22.71 4.86
CA ARG A 79 -9.71 22.10 4.43
C ARG A 79 -10.83 23.12 4.27
N ARG A 80 -11.10 23.94 5.29
CA ARG A 80 -12.14 24.99 5.23
C ARG A 80 -11.95 25.94 4.05
N LYS A 81 -10.70 26.33 3.76
CA LYS A 81 -10.38 27.19 2.61
C LYS A 81 -10.62 26.47 1.27
N THR A 82 -10.30 25.19 1.19
CA THR A 82 -10.45 24.40 -0.04
C THR A 82 -11.86 23.85 -0.24
N ASP A 83 -12.72 23.84 0.79
CA ASP A 83 -14.14 23.46 0.65
C ASP A 83 -14.96 24.44 -0.20
N SER A 84 -14.39 25.59 -0.58
CA SER A 84 -14.98 26.47 -1.60
C SER A 84 -14.63 26.06 -3.03
N MET A 85 -13.71 25.12 -3.23
CA MET A 85 -13.44 24.57 -4.57
C MET A 85 -14.65 23.76 -5.03
N ASP A 86 -15.02 23.94 -6.30
CA ASP A 86 -16.15 23.28 -6.94
C ASP A 86 -15.79 21.87 -7.41
N LEU A 87 -14.57 21.69 -7.94
CA LEU A 87 -14.08 20.43 -8.50
C LEU A 87 -12.66 20.12 -8.04
N PHE A 88 -12.42 18.86 -7.67
CA PHE A 88 -11.09 18.31 -7.40
C PHE A 88 -10.76 17.29 -8.50
N ILE A 89 -9.94 17.70 -9.47
CA ILE A 89 -9.57 16.86 -10.61
C ILE A 89 -8.37 15.98 -10.26
N PRO A 90 -8.44 14.64 -10.39
CA PRO A 90 -7.31 13.75 -10.11
C PRO A 90 -6.12 14.00 -11.05
N ASP A 91 -5.09 14.67 -10.52
CA ASP A 91 -3.85 15.07 -11.22
C ASP A 91 -2.74 14.00 -11.13
N SER A 92 -2.92 12.99 -10.28
CA SER A 92 -1.91 11.96 -10.00
C SER A 92 -2.46 10.55 -10.20
N MET A 93 -1.65 9.64 -10.73
CA MET A 93 -2.04 8.24 -10.95
C MET A 93 -2.56 7.58 -9.67
N VAL A 94 -2.00 7.92 -8.51
CA VAL A 94 -2.43 7.39 -7.21
C VAL A 94 -3.89 7.77 -6.90
N LEU A 95 -4.31 9.00 -7.24
CA LEU A 95 -5.70 9.42 -7.05
C LEU A 95 -6.62 8.80 -8.12
N THR A 96 -6.16 8.67 -9.36
CA THR A 96 -6.87 7.90 -10.39
C THR A 96 -7.15 6.46 -9.93
N TRP A 97 -6.15 5.79 -9.36
CA TRP A 97 -6.33 4.46 -8.79
C TRP A 97 -7.30 4.46 -7.60
N ALA A 98 -7.25 5.47 -6.72
CA ALA A 98 -8.17 5.60 -5.60
C ALA A 98 -9.62 5.86 -6.04
N VAL A 99 -9.82 6.65 -7.10
CA VAL A 99 -11.13 6.90 -7.72
C VAL A 99 -11.67 5.63 -8.38
N ASN A 100 -10.86 4.95 -9.21
CA ASN A 100 -11.27 3.71 -9.88
C ASN A 100 -11.58 2.59 -8.90
N TRP A 101 -10.81 2.50 -7.80
CA TRP A 101 -11.09 1.56 -6.72
C TRP A 101 -12.46 1.83 -6.06
N ARG A 102 -12.99 3.05 -6.12
CA ARG A 102 -14.34 3.39 -5.63
C ARG A 102 -15.45 3.24 -6.68
N GLY A 103 -15.15 2.62 -7.82
CA GLY A 103 -16.11 2.37 -8.90
C GLY A 103 -16.00 3.35 -10.07
N GLY A 104 -15.06 4.29 -10.03
CA GLY A 104 -14.80 5.19 -11.15
C GLY A 104 -14.14 4.50 -12.34
N ARG A 105 -14.14 5.17 -13.49
CA ARG A 105 -13.64 4.65 -14.78
C ARG A 105 -12.73 5.65 -15.48
N MET A 106 -11.66 6.04 -14.80
CA MET A 106 -10.62 6.90 -15.36
C MET A 106 -9.50 6.06 -15.99
N PRO A 107 -9.34 6.05 -17.33
CA PRO A 107 -8.24 5.32 -17.98
C PRO A 107 -6.87 5.96 -17.71
N ASP A 108 -6.84 7.28 -17.47
CA ASP A 108 -5.65 8.03 -17.08
C ASP A 108 -6.07 9.18 -16.15
N ARG A 109 -5.09 9.79 -15.48
CA ARG A 109 -5.26 11.03 -14.74
C ARG A 109 -5.43 12.22 -15.69
N VAL A 110 -6.04 13.30 -15.21
CA VAL A 110 -6.02 14.59 -15.91
C VAL A 110 -4.89 15.44 -15.31
N TYR A 111 -3.71 15.29 -15.89
CA TYR A 111 -2.47 15.89 -15.38
C TYR A 111 -2.38 17.37 -15.80
N GLY A 112 -2.26 18.28 -14.84
CA GLY A 112 -2.34 19.73 -15.04
C GLY A 112 -1.43 20.30 -16.15
N PRO A 113 -0.13 19.96 -16.21
CA PRO A 113 0.74 20.42 -17.29
C PRO A 113 0.29 19.95 -18.68
N GLN A 114 -0.22 18.71 -18.78
CA GLN A 114 -0.67 18.10 -20.02
C GLN A 114 -2.04 18.66 -20.40
N PHE A 115 -2.90 18.94 -19.43
CA PHE A 115 -4.17 19.61 -19.65
C PHE A 115 -3.97 21.04 -20.15
N LEU A 116 -3.00 21.79 -19.62
CA LEU A 116 -2.63 23.09 -20.17
C LEU A 116 -2.13 22.97 -21.62
N SER A 117 -1.22 22.03 -21.92
CA SER A 117 -0.76 21.78 -23.30
C SER A 117 -1.92 21.41 -24.23
N TYR A 118 -2.82 20.55 -23.76
CA TYR A 118 -4.02 20.13 -24.48
C TYR A 118 -4.95 21.32 -24.75
N MET A 119 -5.18 22.20 -23.77
CA MET A 119 -5.96 23.42 -23.99
C MET A 119 -5.29 24.38 -24.96
N ILE A 120 -3.96 24.54 -24.91
CA ILE A 120 -3.23 25.36 -25.89
C ILE A 120 -3.50 24.88 -27.31
N GLU A 121 -3.55 23.57 -27.53
CA GLU A 121 -3.78 22.97 -28.85
C GLU A 121 -5.25 22.92 -29.27
N GLN A 122 -6.17 22.75 -28.31
CA GLN A 122 -7.57 22.37 -28.58
C GLN A 122 -8.59 23.43 -28.17
N SER A 123 -8.17 24.54 -27.54
CA SER A 123 -9.10 25.58 -27.11
C SER A 123 -9.74 26.27 -28.33
N PRO A 124 -11.07 26.44 -28.35
CA PRO A 124 -11.74 27.21 -29.38
C PRO A 124 -11.25 28.67 -29.43
N ARG A 125 -11.25 29.27 -30.63
CA ARG A 125 -10.75 30.64 -30.85
C ARG A 125 -11.47 31.73 -30.06
N HIS A 126 -12.70 31.48 -29.61
CA HIS A 126 -13.50 32.44 -28.85
C HIS A 126 -13.26 32.37 -27.34
N VAL A 127 -12.49 31.40 -26.86
CA VAL A 127 -12.24 31.19 -25.43
C VAL A 127 -11.04 32.02 -25.00
N ARG A 128 -11.27 32.94 -24.06
CA ARG A 128 -10.31 33.92 -23.55
C ARG A 128 -9.56 33.35 -22.34
N HIS A 129 -8.23 33.33 -22.40
CA HIS A 129 -7.39 32.79 -21.33
C HIS A 129 -6.57 33.87 -20.63
N TYR A 130 -6.52 33.81 -19.29
CA TYR A 130 -5.66 34.64 -18.46
C TYR A 130 -4.66 33.79 -17.67
N PHE A 131 -3.41 34.22 -17.56
CA PHE A 131 -2.35 33.48 -16.86
C PHE A 131 -1.85 34.23 -15.62
N LEU A 132 -2.07 33.68 -14.43
CA LEU A 132 -1.63 34.26 -13.17
C LEU A 132 -0.67 33.32 -12.44
N GLY A 133 0.62 33.63 -12.36
CA GLY A 133 1.57 32.83 -11.59
C GLY A 133 3.00 32.79 -12.14
N ALA A 134 3.80 31.88 -11.59
CA ALA A 134 5.23 31.72 -11.89
C ALA A 134 6.07 33.01 -11.73
N SER A 135 7.36 32.95 -12.07
CA SER A 135 8.20 34.15 -12.23
C SER A 135 7.89 34.86 -13.53
N GLN A 136 8.22 36.15 -13.61
CA GLN A 136 8.05 36.93 -14.85
C GLN A 136 8.74 36.23 -16.03
N GLU A 137 10.00 35.81 -15.85
CA GLU A 137 10.75 35.06 -16.87
C GLU A 137 10.03 33.77 -17.35
N CYS A 138 9.51 32.98 -16.41
CA CYS A 138 8.78 31.77 -16.75
C CYS A 138 7.46 32.06 -17.47
N LEU A 139 6.77 33.15 -17.08
CA LEU A 139 5.52 33.57 -17.69
C LEU A 139 5.75 34.09 -19.10
N ASP A 140 6.76 34.96 -19.32
CA ASP A 140 7.12 35.47 -20.64
C ASP A 140 7.47 34.33 -21.59
N GLN A 141 8.28 33.37 -21.12
CA GLN A 141 8.64 32.19 -21.92
C GLN A 141 7.43 31.29 -22.22
N LEU A 142 6.49 31.15 -21.26
CA LEU A 142 5.25 30.43 -21.49
C LEU A 142 4.43 31.08 -22.61
N LEU A 143 4.26 32.40 -22.58
CA LEU A 143 3.47 33.14 -23.57
C LEU A 143 4.08 33.05 -24.97
N VAL A 144 5.40 33.14 -25.10
CA VAL A 144 6.11 32.93 -26.38
C VAL A 144 5.81 31.53 -26.94
N ARG A 145 5.94 30.49 -26.12
CA ARG A 145 5.69 29.11 -26.55
C ARG A 145 4.24 28.82 -26.88
N ILE A 146 3.29 29.47 -26.20
CA ILE A 146 1.88 29.41 -26.55
C ILE A 146 1.68 29.96 -27.96
N GLY A 147 2.23 31.15 -28.26
CA GLY A 147 2.14 31.76 -29.59
C GLY A 147 2.78 30.93 -30.69
N GLU A 148 3.92 30.30 -30.42
CA GLU A 148 4.59 29.37 -31.36
C GLU A 148 3.77 28.10 -31.63
N ARG A 149 3.10 27.56 -30.61
CA ARG A 149 2.32 26.31 -30.73
C ARG A 149 0.94 26.52 -31.34
N ASN A 150 0.26 27.59 -30.96
CA ASN A 150 -1.06 27.93 -31.48
C ASN A 150 -1.23 29.45 -31.58
N PRO A 151 -0.99 30.05 -32.76
CA PRO A 151 -1.18 31.48 -33.00
C PRO A 151 -2.63 31.97 -32.84
N HIS A 152 -3.60 31.04 -32.79
CA HIS A 152 -5.01 31.35 -32.60
C HIS A 152 -5.49 31.25 -31.15
N PHE A 153 -4.60 30.88 -30.22
CA PHE A 153 -4.92 30.79 -28.81
C PHE A 153 -5.07 32.19 -28.20
N GLN A 154 -6.24 32.50 -27.63
CA GLN A 154 -6.59 33.85 -27.22
C GLN A 154 -6.13 34.14 -25.78
N VAL A 155 -4.90 34.63 -25.61
CA VAL A 155 -4.43 35.18 -24.34
C VAL A 155 -4.91 36.62 -24.20
N VAL A 156 -5.70 36.91 -23.15
CA VAL A 156 -6.28 38.24 -22.92
C VAL A 156 -5.62 39.03 -21.81
N GLY A 157 -4.76 38.37 -21.03
CA GLY A 157 -3.97 39.01 -19.99
C GLY A 157 -3.07 38.01 -19.26
N SER A 158 -2.10 38.53 -18.52
CA SER A 158 -1.19 37.71 -17.74
C SER A 158 -0.53 38.54 -16.64
N HIS A 159 -0.25 37.92 -15.49
CA HIS A 159 0.46 38.54 -14.38
C HIS A 159 1.33 37.51 -13.63
N HIS A 160 2.53 37.90 -13.21
CA HIS A 160 3.42 37.01 -12.45
C HIS A 160 2.87 36.71 -11.04
N GLY A 161 3.35 35.64 -10.40
CA GLY A 161 2.85 35.18 -9.10
C GLY A 161 3.43 35.86 -7.85
N TYR A 162 4.22 36.92 -8.03
CA TYR A 162 4.98 37.58 -6.97
C TYR A 162 4.43 38.97 -6.69
N PHE A 163 3.25 39.03 -6.07
CA PHE A 163 2.59 40.26 -5.66
C PHE A 163 2.21 40.22 -4.17
N GLY A 164 2.22 41.39 -3.53
CA GLY A 164 1.86 41.57 -2.13
C GLY A 164 0.36 41.86 -1.91
N PRO A 165 -0.11 41.91 -0.65
CA PRO A 165 -1.52 42.22 -0.33
C PRO A 165 -2.01 43.57 -0.89
N GLY A 166 -1.12 44.57 -1.03
CA GLY A 166 -1.46 45.88 -1.60
C GLY A 166 -1.61 45.89 -3.13
N GLU A 167 -1.14 44.84 -3.82
CA GLU A 167 -1.19 44.71 -5.27
C GLU A 167 -2.31 43.75 -5.72
N GLU A 168 -2.89 42.95 -4.80
CA GLU A 168 -3.95 41.97 -5.10
C GLU A 168 -5.18 42.63 -5.74
N GLU A 169 -5.55 43.83 -5.30
CA GLU A 169 -6.64 44.61 -5.88
C GLU A 169 -6.38 45.00 -7.34
N ALA A 170 -5.18 45.50 -7.64
CA ALA A 170 -4.79 45.87 -9.00
C ALA A 170 -4.77 44.66 -9.94
N VAL A 171 -4.29 43.50 -9.45
CA VAL A 171 -4.32 42.23 -10.20
C VAL A 171 -5.75 41.79 -10.49
N LEU A 172 -6.68 41.95 -9.54
CA LEU A 172 -8.08 41.60 -9.75
C LEU A 172 -8.80 42.56 -10.69
N ASP A 173 -8.48 43.85 -10.64
CA ASP A 173 -9.03 44.84 -11.57
C ASP A 173 -8.56 44.57 -13.00
N ASP A 174 -7.26 44.28 -13.20
CA ASP A 174 -6.70 43.88 -14.49
C ASP A 174 -7.36 42.59 -15.03
N LEU A 175 -7.44 41.55 -14.18
CA LEU A 175 -8.09 40.29 -14.54
C LEU A 175 -9.56 40.49 -14.93
N ASN A 176 -10.33 41.26 -14.16
CA ASN A 176 -11.74 41.51 -14.46
C ASN A 176 -11.94 42.40 -15.70
N ALA A 177 -11.03 43.34 -15.97
CA ALA A 177 -11.05 44.15 -17.18
C ALA A 177 -10.71 43.32 -18.43
N ALA A 178 -9.86 42.31 -18.30
CA ALA A 178 -9.51 41.38 -19.35
C ALA A 178 -10.64 40.39 -19.71
N GLU A 179 -11.71 40.32 -18.91
CA GLU A 179 -12.88 39.44 -19.07
C GLU A 179 -12.54 38.00 -19.57
N PRO A 180 -11.69 37.25 -18.86
CA PRO A 180 -11.30 35.91 -19.29
C PRO A 180 -12.39 34.88 -19.04
N ASP A 181 -12.44 33.87 -19.90
CA ASP A 181 -13.25 32.67 -19.69
C ASP A 181 -12.53 31.68 -18.77
N LEU A 182 -11.21 31.52 -18.94
CA LEU A 182 -10.39 30.58 -18.17
C LEU A 182 -9.17 31.27 -17.58
N ILE A 183 -9.01 31.16 -16.26
CA ILE A 183 -7.95 31.79 -15.48
C ILE A 183 -7.04 30.69 -14.93
N TRP A 184 -5.83 30.61 -15.46
CA TRP A 184 -4.84 29.63 -15.02
C TRP A 184 -4.04 30.17 -13.84
N VAL A 185 -4.05 29.47 -12.71
CA VAL A 185 -3.39 29.90 -11.46
C VAL A 185 -2.19 29.01 -11.13
N GLY A 186 -0.99 29.58 -11.27
CA GLY A 186 0.32 28.94 -11.07
C GLY A 186 1.09 29.46 -9.86
N LEU A 187 0.42 29.68 -8.71
CA LEU A 187 1.04 30.22 -7.49
C LEU A 187 1.66 29.14 -6.58
N GLY A 188 1.34 27.87 -6.84
CA GLY A 188 1.77 26.72 -6.05
C GLY A 188 0.92 26.48 -4.80
N THR A 189 0.88 25.22 -4.35
CA THR A 189 0.15 24.82 -3.13
C THR A 189 0.94 25.21 -1.87
N PRO A 190 0.32 25.80 -0.84
CA PRO A 190 -1.12 26.08 -0.70
C PRO A 190 -1.59 27.44 -1.23
N ARG A 191 -0.68 28.33 -1.65
CA ARG A 191 -0.99 29.74 -1.99
C ARG A 191 -2.08 29.90 -3.05
N GLN A 192 -2.09 29.07 -4.09
CA GLN A 192 -3.13 29.13 -5.14
C GLN A 192 -4.53 28.85 -4.59
N GLN A 193 -4.68 27.86 -3.69
CA GLN A 193 -5.96 27.52 -3.08
C GLN A 193 -6.45 28.67 -2.19
N GLU A 194 -5.54 29.27 -1.42
CA GLU A 194 -5.87 30.39 -0.54
C GLU A 194 -6.24 31.65 -1.31
N TRP A 195 -5.55 31.93 -2.43
CA TRP A 195 -5.86 33.06 -3.29
C TRP A 195 -7.23 32.89 -3.94
N ILE A 196 -7.49 31.74 -4.59
CA ILE A 196 -8.79 31.42 -5.19
C ILE A 196 -9.91 31.55 -4.16
N HIS A 197 -9.72 31.00 -2.95
CA HIS A 197 -10.71 31.11 -1.88
C HIS A 197 -11.11 32.56 -1.55
N ARG A 198 -10.14 33.47 -1.50
CA ARG A 198 -10.38 34.89 -1.20
C ARG A 198 -11.08 35.64 -2.34
N VAL A 199 -10.78 35.29 -3.59
CA VAL A 199 -11.14 36.13 -4.75
C VAL A 199 -12.24 35.56 -5.62
N GLN A 200 -12.58 34.27 -5.50
CA GLN A 200 -13.57 33.61 -6.38
C GLN A 200 -14.91 34.37 -6.49
N ASN A 201 -15.40 34.96 -5.39
CA ASN A 201 -16.66 35.71 -5.39
C ASN A 201 -16.53 37.13 -6.00
N ARG A 202 -15.31 37.54 -6.37
CA ARG A 202 -14.98 38.87 -6.90
C ARG A 202 -14.56 38.81 -8.38
N VAL A 203 -14.35 37.61 -8.91
CA VAL A 203 -14.00 37.37 -10.31
C VAL A 203 -15.29 37.28 -11.13
N ARG A 204 -15.35 38.00 -12.25
CA ARG A 204 -16.54 38.12 -13.10
C ARG A 204 -16.65 36.96 -14.08
N GLY A 205 -17.15 35.83 -13.61
CA GLY A 205 -17.45 34.63 -14.43
C GLY A 205 -16.22 33.83 -14.85
N GLY A 206 -16.44 32.72 -15.56
CA GLY A 206 -15.38 31.84 -16.06
C GLY A 206 -14.96 30.72 -15.10
N ALA A 207 -13.73 30.21 -15.23
CA ALA A 207 -13.19 29.19 -14.33
C ALA A 207 -11.75 29.49 -13.87
N LEU A 208 -11.50 29.37 -12.58
CA LEU A 208 -10.20 29.46 -11.91
C LEU A 208 -9.57 28.06 -11.82
N LEU A 209 -8.48 27.84 -12.55
CA LEU A 209 -7.82 26.54 -12.68
C LEU A 209 -6.51 26.54 -11.88
N ALA A 210 -6.51 25.88 -10.72
CA ALA A 210 -5.34 25.78 -9.85
C ALA A 210 -4.35 24.72 -10.38
N VAL A 211 -3.46 25.11 -11.29
CA VAL A 211 -2.57 24.19 -12.05
C VAL A 211 -1.13 24.15 -11.58
N GLY A 212 -0.71 25.08 -10.72
CA GLY A 212 0.60 25.06 -10.06
C GLY A 212 1.78 24.87 -11.02
N PHE A 213 2.34 23.66 -11.05
CA PHE A 213 3.56 23.29 -11.80
C PHE A 213 3.41 23.30 -13.34
N ALA A 214 2.18 23.46 -13.86
CA ALA A 214 1.93 23.45 -15.29
C ALA A 214 2.71 24.52 -16.07
N PHE A 215 2.98 25.68 -15.45
CA PHE A 215 3.67 26.78 -16.12
C PHE A 215 5.14 26.44 -16.39
N ASP A 216 5.86 25.95 -15.38
CA ASP A 216 7.29 25.59 -15.52
C ASP A 216 7.52 24.54 -16.63
N VAL A 217 6.62 23.56 -16.74
CA VAL A 217 6.72 22.49 -17.75
C VAL A 217 6.44 23.02 -19.15
N ASN A 218 5.38 23.80 -19.33
CA ASN A 218 5.00 24.31 -20.65
C ASN A 218 5.94 25.44 -21.12
N ALA A 219 6.44 26.27 -20.20
CA ALA A 219 7.53 27.21 -20.44
C ALA A 219 8.88 26.51 -20.71
N GLY A 220 9.02 25.25 -20.28
CA GLY A 220 10.24 24.44 -20.41
C GLY A 220 11.40 24.90 -19.52
N THR A 221 11.13 25.71 -18.51
CA THR A 221 12.08 26.03 -17.45
C THR A 221 12.36 24.79 -16.59
N LYS A 222 11.44 23.82 -16.56
CA LYS A 222 11.63 22.52 -15.91
C LYS A 222 11.24 21.36 -16.81
N ARG A 223 11.99 20.26 -16.68
CA ARG A 223 11.70 19.00 -17.38
C ARG A 223 10.62 18.22 -16.66
N ASP A 224 9.68 17.68 -17.42
CA ASP A 224 8.69 16.72 -16.93
C ASP A 224 9.27 15.30 -16.90
N ALA A 225 8.60 14.39 -16.17
CA ALA A 225 9.05 13.00 -16.08
C ALA A 225 8.90 12.29 -17.44
N PRO A 226 9.77 11.31 -17.80
CA PRO A 226 9.59 10.50 -18.99
C PRO A 226 8.22 9.78 -19.01
N PRO A 227 7.60 9.54 -20.19
CA PRO A 227 6.25 8.97 -20.28
C PRO A 227 6.06 7.66 -19.50
N TRP A 228 7.04 6.75 -19.52
CA TRP A 228 6.96 5.50 -18.77
C TRP A 228 6.87 5.74 -17.25
N MET A 229 7.57 6.75 -16.71
CA MET A 229 7.49 7.11 -15.29
C MET A 229 6.15 7.73 -14.95
N GLN A 230 5.60 8.55 -15.87
CA GLN A 230 4.29 9.13 -15.70
C GLN A 230 3.20 8.05 -15.61
N ASN A 231 3.21 7.11 -16.55
CA ASN A 231 2.25 6.01 -16.63
C ASN A 231 2.38 5.05 -15.44
N ALA A 232 3.60 4.86 -14.91
CA ALA A 232 3.84 4.06 -13.71
C ALA A 232 3.50 4.76 -12.39
N GLY A 233 3.07 6.04 -12.43
CA GLY A 233 2.83 6.83 -11.21
C GLY A 233 4.09 7.25 -10.46
N LEU A 234 5.25 7.27 -11.13
CA LEU A 234 6.57 7.60 -10.58
C LEU A 234 7.01 9.05 -10.80
N THR A 235 6.12 9.92 -11.30
CA THR A 235 6.40 11.37 -11.48
C THR A 235 6.91 12.02 -10.20
N TRP A 236 6.41 11.61 -9.03
CA TRP A 236 6.86 12.12 -7.75
C TRP A 236 8.34 11.81 -7.47
N LEU A 237 8.81 10.62 -7.86
CA LEU A 237 10.19 10.19 -7.64
C LEU A 237 11.14 10.98 -8.52
N TYR A 238 10.75 11.19 -9.78
CA TYR A 238 11.49 12.04 -10.71
C TYR A 238 11.62 13.48 -10.17
N ARG A 239 10.51 14.07 -9.71
CA ARG A 239 10.54 15.41 -9.12
C ARG A 239 11.36 15.48 -7.84
N LEU A 240 11.28 14.45 -6.99
CA LEU A 240 12.10 14.37 -5.78
C LEU A 240 13.60 14.33 -6.11
N SER A 241 14.01 13.63 -7.18
CA SER A 241 15.41 13.61 -7.59
C SER A 241 15.92 14.96 -8.10
N GLN A 242 15.05 15.79 -8.69
CA GLN A 242 15.41 17.13 -9.14
C GLN A 242 15.48 18.15 -7.98
N GLU A 243 14.54 18.07 -7.04
CA GLU A 243 14.41 19.06 -5.96
C GLU A 243 14.30 18.40 -4.57
N PRO A 244 15.27 17.58 -4.13
CA PRO A 244 15.15 16.74 -2.94
C PRO A 244 14.93 17.55 -1.67
N ARG A 245 15.66 18.65 -1.50
CA ARG A 245 15.55 19.54 -0.33
C ARG A 245 14.17 20.20 -0.21
N ARG A 246 13.52 20.51 -1.34
CA ARG A 246 12.20 21.16 -1.37
C ARG A 246 11.07 20.15 -1.22
N LEU A 247 11.19 18.98 -1.85
CA LEU A 247 10.07 18.05 -2.04
C LEU A 247 10.09 16.83 -1.10
N TRP A 248 11.17 16.59 -0.33
CA TRP A 248 11.22 15.43 0.58
C TRP A 248 10.06 15.41 1.57
N LYS A 249 9.72 16.55 2.20
CA LYS A 249 8.61 16.63 3.17
C LYS A 249 7.28 16.37 2.48
N ARG A 250 7.09 16.91 1.27
CA ARG A 250 5.90 16.67 0.45
C ARG A 250 5.69 15.19 0.19
N TYR A 251 6.73 14.46 -0.23
CA TYR A 251 6.55 13.07 -0.64
C TYR A 251 6.71 12.06 0.49
N LEU A 252 7.69 12.19 1.37
CA LEU A 252 7.90 11.22 2.44
C LEU A 252 6.87 11.37 3.56
N PHE A 253 6.54 12.59 3.98
CA PHE A 253 5.61 12.79 5.08
C PHE A 253 4.14 12.70 4.61
N TYR A 254 3.74 13.49 3.61
CA TYR A 254 2.33 13.54 3.23
C TYR A 254 1.85 12.32 2.44
N ASN A 255 2.71 11.59 1.71
CA ASN A 255 2.28 10.31 1.16
C ASN A 255 2.01 9.29 2.28
N THR A 256 2.80 9.29 3.36
CA THR A 256 2.51 8.44 4.53
C THR A 256 1.20 8.83 5.21
N VAL A 257 0.93 10.14 5.35
CA VAL A 257 -0.38 10.62 5.86
C VAL A 257 -1.52 10.13 4.98
N PHE A 258 -1.39 10.27 3.66
CA PHE A 258 -2.41 9.82 2.71
C PHE A 258 -2.66 8.30 2.81
N LEU A 259 -1.59 7.49 2.77
CA LEU A 259 -1.71 6.03 2.85
C LEU A 259 -2.31 5.58 4.18
N HIS A 260 -1.90 6.22 5.29
CA HIS A 260 -2.49 5.96 6.61
C HIS A 260 -3.97 6.35 6.64
N GLY A 261 -4.32 7.53 6.13
CA GLY A 261 -5.72 7.97 6.03
C GLY A 261 -6.56 6.99 5.22
N LEU A 262 -6.04 6.52 4.09
CA LEU A 262 -6.76 5.63 3.18
C LEU A 262 -6.99 4.26 3.81
N LEU A 263 -5.99 3.76 4.53
CA LEU A 263 -6.11 2.57 5.36
C LEU A 263 -7.19 2.74 6.43
N MET A 264 -7.18 3.84 7.18
CA MET A 264 -8.15 4.11 8.24
C MET A 264 -9.57 4.30 7.70
N GLN A 265 -9.73 4.98 6.55
CA GLN A 265 -11.00 5.13 5.86
C GLN A 265 -11.57 3.74 5.51
N ARG A 266 -10.76 2.86 4.90
CA ARG A 266 -11.17 1.49 4.57
C ARG A 266 -11.54 0.67 5.81
N LEU A 267 -10.76 0.78 6.89
CA LEU A 267 -11.07 0.08 8.15
C LEU A 267 -12.38 0.58 8.79
N ARG A 268 -12.75 1.84 8.62
CA ARG A 268 -14.04 2.39 9.08
C ARG A 268 -15.19 1.90 8.22
N GLU A 269 -15.01 1.89 6.90
CA GLU A 269 -16.02 1.42 5.93
C GLU A 269 -16.26 -0.10 6.03
N ALA A 270 -15.24 -0.87 6.42
CA ALA A 270 -15.35 -2.31 6.64
C ALA A 270 -16.02 -2.71 7.97
N ARG A 271 -16.26 -1.76 8.89
CA ARG A 271 -17.03 -2.04 10.11
C ARG A 271 -18.52 -2.10 9.75
N PRO A 272 -19.24 -3.18 10.09
CA PRO A 272 -20.69 -3.20 9.90
C PRO A 272 -21.30 -2.09 10.76
N GLY A 273 -22.00 -1.16 10.10
CA GLY A 273 -22.74 -0.11 10.80
C GLY A 273 -23.86 -0.71 11.67
N PRO A 274 -24.26 -0.05 12.76
CA PRO A 274 -25.38 -0.51 13.56
C PRO A 274 -26.67 -0.28 12.76
N GLY A 275 -27.30 -1.35 12.27
CA GLY A 275 -28.66 -1.28 11.73
C GLY A 275 -28.89 -1.77 10.29
N ARG A 276 -28.12 -2.73 9.76
CA ARG A 276 -28.55 -3.48 8.57
C ARG A 276 -28.61 -4.98 8.85
N ASN A 277 -29.83 -5.52 8.81
CA ASN A 277 -30.14 -6.95 8.94
C ASN A 277 -29.25 -7.79 8.00
N PRO A 278 -28.50 -8.78 8.49
CA PRO A 278 -27.57 -9.60 7.69
C PRO A 278 -28.31 -10.76 6.99
N GLY A 279 -29.49 -10.48 6.43
CA GLY A 279 -30.42 -11.53 6.03
C GLY A 279 -30.37 -11.98 4.56
N ASN A 280 -29.79 -11.23 3.62
CA ASN A 280 -30.00 -11.56 2.19
C ASN A 280 -28.93 -11.08 1.20
N ARG A 281 -27.65 -11.02 1.60
CA ARG A 281 -26.58 -10.65 0.65
C ARG A 281 -25.24 -11.35 0.84
N LEU A 282 -25.20 -12.45 1.58
CA LEU A 282 -23.93 -13.09 2.00
C LEU A 282 -23.43 -14.23 1.09
N GLU A 283 -24.07 -14.51 -0.04
CA GLU A 283 -23.67 -15.65 -0.90
C GLU A 283 -23.10 -15.29 -2.29
N ALA A 284 -22.99 -14.01 -2.68
CA ALA A 284 -22.71 -13.69 -4.09
C ALA A 284 -21.56 -12.70 -4.40
N LEU A 285 -20.75 -12.21 -3.46
CA LEU A 285 -19.79 -11.12 -3.75
C LEU A 285 -18.40 -11.21 -3.06
N LEU A 286 -17.84 -12.41 -2.87
CA LEU A 286 -16.44 -12.57 -2.43
C LEU A 286 -15.59 -13.32 -3.48
N PRO A 287 -14.84 -12.63 -4.36
CA PRO A 287 -13.84 -13.27 -5.21
C PRO A 287 -12.52 -13.41 -4.45
N GLY A 288 -12.47 -14.38 -3.55
CA GLY A 288 -11.24 -14.82 -2.90
C GLY A 288 -11.51 -16.19 -2.32
N ALA A 289 -11.22 -17.24 -3.10
CA ALA A 289 -11.63 -18.61 -2.80
C ALA A 289 -11.35 -18.97 -1.33
N MET A 290 -12.41 -18.91 -0.52
CA MET A 290 -12.47 -19.54 0.79
C MET A 290 -12.55 -21.03 0.50
N THR A 291 -11.44 -21.74 0.66
CA THR A 291 -11.46 -23.21 0.63
C THR A 291 -11.65 -23.70 2.06
N PRO A 292 -12.79 -24.32 2.40
CA PRO A 292 -12.84 -25.18 3.56
C PRO A 292 -11.87 -26.35 3.29
N GLY A 293 -10.88 -26.52 4.16
CA GLY A 293 -10.13 -27.76 4.24
C GLY A 293 -10.98 -28.80 4.95
N PRO A 294 -11.04 -30.06 4.48
CA PRO A 294 -11.74 -31.12 5.20
C PRO A 294 -10.92 -31.52 6.44
N GLU A 295 -11.54 -31.43 7.63
CA GLU A 295 -11.33 -32.27 8.83
C GLU A 295 -10.04 -32.25 9.70
N SER A 296 -9.21 -31.19 9.78
CA SER A 296 -8.59 -30.70 11.05
C SER A 296 -7.35 -29.81 10.85
N GLY A 297 -7.58 -28.51 10.78
CA GLY A 297 -6.53 -27.49 10.83
C GLY A 297 -7.13 -26.08 10.77
N PRO A 298 -6.40 -25.04 11.22
CA PRO A 298 -6.89 -23.68 11.20
C PRO A 298 -7.16 -23.20 9.76
N ARG A 299 -8.15 -22.32 9.62
CA ARG A 299 -8.55 -21.71 8.35
C ARG A 299 -7.35 -21.03 7.70
N ARG A 300 -7.27 -21.03 6.37
CA ARG A 300 -6.16 -20.37 5.63
C ARG A 300 -6.64 -19.16 4.84
N CYS A 301 -5.82 -18.12 4.80
CA CYS A 301 -5.97 -16.94 3.98
C CYS A 301 -4.96 -16.97 2.82
N ASN A 302 -5.38 -16.50 1.65
CA ASN A 302 -4.57 -16.56 0.45
C ASN A 302 -3.60 -15.37 0.38
N VAL A 303 -2.30 -15.66 0.30
CA VAL A 303 -1.26 -14.67 0.01
C VAL A 303 -0.45 -15.15 -1.20
N LEU A 304 -0.76 -14.60 -2.38
CA LEU A 304 -0.15 -14.94 -3.66
C LEU A 304 -0.16 -16.44 -3.99
N GLY A 305 -1.23 -17.15 -3.61
CA GLY A 305 -1.38 -18.60 -3.83
C GLY A 305 -0.74 -19.47 -2.75
N VAL A 306 -0.16 -18.86 -1.72
CA VAL A 306 0.26 -19.53 -0.49
C VAL A 306 -0.86 -19.38 0.55
N GLY A 307 -1.38 -20.51 1.04
CA GLY A 307 -2.38 -20.54 2.11
C GLY A 307 -1.73 -20.33 3.48
N ILE A 308 -1.79 -19.11 4.00
CA ILE A 308 -1.31 -18.76 5.34
C ILE A 308 -2.40 -19.05 6.37
N SER A 309 -2.07 -19.77 7.44
CA SER A 309 -3.01 -20.08 8.52
C SER A 309 -3.43 -18.81 9.27
N VAL A 310 -4.73 -18.69 9.50
CA VAL A 310 -5.35 -17.65 10.32
C VAL A 310 -5.32 -18.13 11.76
N ILE A 311 -4.28 -17.73 12.49
CA ILE A 311 -4.02 -18.10 13.87
C ILE A 311 -3.30 -16.97 14.62
N ASP A 312 -3.31 -17.02 15.94
CA ASP A 312 -2.36 -16.32 16.79
C ASP A 312 -1.22 -17.24 17.29
N LEU A 313 -0.30 -16.69 18.08
CA LEU A 313 0.86 -17.41 18.59
C LEU A 313 0.48 -18.54 19.58
N LYS A 314 -0.54 -18.31 20.40
CA LYS A 314 -1.01 -19.28 21.40
C LYS A 314 -1.71 -20.44 20.70
N GLU A 315 -2.66 -20.13 19.81
CA GLU A 315 -3.36 -21.11 18.97
C GLU A 315 -2.37 -21.91 18.12
N GLY A 316 -1.35 -21.25 17.55
CA GLY A 316 -0.28 -21.91 16.80
C GLY A 316 0.46 -22.97 17.63
N ALA A 317 0.80 -22.66 18.88
CA ALA A 317 1.44 -23.62 19.78
C ALA A 317 0.49 -24.77 20.17
N GLU A 318 -0.78 -24.47 20.48
CA GLU A 318 -1.79 -25.48 20.82
C GLU A 318 -2.06 -26.46 19.67
N VAL A 319 -2.16 -25.96 18.43
CA VAL A 319 -2.33 -26.79 17.23
C VAL A 319 -1.11 -27.70 17.00
N VAL A 320 0.09 -27.19 17.25
CA VAL A 320 1.34 -27.97 17.13
C VAL A 320 1.40 -29.07 18.18
N VAL A 321 1.12 -28.75 19.45
CA VAL A 321 1.16 -29.73 20.55
C VAL A 321 0.07 -30.79 20.35
N SER A 322 -1.16 -30.38 20.07
CA SER A 322 -2.26 -31.33 19.81
C SER A 322 -2.05 -32.18 18.55
N GLY A 323 -1.29 -31.68 17.57
CA GLY A 323 -0.87 -32.46 16.42
C GLY A 323 0.13 -33.56 16.80
N ALA A 324 1.08 -33.25 17.67
CA ALA A 324 2.08 -34.19 18.16
C ALA A 324 1.52 -35.22 19.16
N ASP A 325 0.37 -34.95 19.78
CA ASP A 325 -0.30 -35.90 20.69
C ASP A 325 -1.12 -36.97 19.95
N ARG A 326 -1.27 -36.88 18.63
CA ARG A 326 -2.06 -37.84 17.85
C ARG A 326 -1.17 -39.03 17.42
N PRO A 327 -1.48 -40.27 17.84
CA PRO A 327 -0.71 -41.46 17.47
C PRO A 327 -0.51 -41.58 15.95
N GLY A 328 0.72 -41.89 15.53
CA GLY A 328 1.08 -42.10 14.13
C GLY A 328 1.03 -40.87 13.22
N ARG A 329 0.64 -39.68 13.73
CA ARG A 329 0.53 -38.49 12.89
C ARG A 329 1.91 -37.92 12.55
N THR A 330 2.15 -37.68 11.27
CA THR A 330 3.29 -36.87 10.82
C THR A 330 2.82 -35.55 10.20
N GLY A 331 3.64 -34.51 10.32
CA GLY A 331 3.34 -33.22 9.71
C GLY A 331 4.48 -32.23 9.84
N TYR A 332 4.43 -31.16 9.04
CA TYR A 332 5.43 -30.10 9.09
C TYR A 332 4.81 -28.70 9.13
N VAL A 333 5.47 -27.82 9.88
CA VAL A 333 5.09 -26.42 10.08
C VAL A 333 6.08 -25.53 9.33
N THR A 334 5.56 -24.65 8.49
CA THR A 334 6.37 -23.66 7.77
C THR A 334 6.11 -22.27 8.34
N VAL A 335 7.15 -21.67 8.90
CA VAL A 335 7.11 -20.28 9.38
C VAL A 335 7.41 -19.34 8.21
N THR A 336 6.36 -18.86 7.54
CA THR A 336 6.48 -18.28 6.21
C THR A 336 6.11 -16.80 6.18
N GLY A 337 7.09 -15.97 5.80
CA GLY A 337 6.90 -14.55 5.58
C GLY A 337 7.06 -14.15 4.10
N VAL A 338 7.21 -12.84 3.85
CA VAL A 338 7.35 -12.27 2.49
C VAL A 338 8.37 -13.03 1.63
N HIS A 339 9.52 -13.41 2.20
CA HIS A 339 10.53 -14.14 1.44
C HIS A 339 10.02 -15.49 0.93
N GLY A 340 9.43 -16.32 1.79
CA GLY A 340 8.95 -17.65 1.39
C GLY A 340 7.79 -17.57 0.39
N VAL A 341 6.91 -16.57 0.54
CA VAL A 341 5.85 -16.29 -0.44
C VAL A 341 6.44 -15.90 -1.81
N MET A 342 7.45 -15.03 -1.83
CA MET A 342 8.09 -14.60 -3.07
C MET A 342 8.91 -15.70 -3.73
N GLU A 343 9.59 -16.56 -2.97
CA GLU A 343 10.21 -17.76 -3.54
C GLU A 343 9.16 -18.70 -4.14
N SER A 344 7.98 -18.82 -3.52
CA SER A 344 6.85 -19.61 -4.05
C SER A 344 6.27 -19.06 -5.36
N GLN A 345 6.54 -17.79 -5.70
CA GLN A 345 6.19 -17.24 -7.01
C GLN A 345 7.15 -17.71 -8.11
N ARG A 346 8.40 -18.01 -7.74
CA ARG A 346 9.45 -18.45 -8.67
C ARG A 346 9.50 -19.97 -8.76
N ASP A 347 9.05 -20.66 -7.73
CA ASP A 347 9.06 -22.11 -7.62
C ASP A 347 7.68 -22.68 -7.23
N PRO A 348 6.94 -23.23 -8.21
CA PRO A 348 5.65 -23.88 -7.95
C PRO A 348 5.75 -25.10 -7.04
N GLY A 349 6.88 -25.81 -7.03
CA GLY A 349 7.11 -26.93 -6.11
C GLY A 349 7.14 -26.48 -4.66
N LEU A 350 7.86 -25.39 -4.37
CA LEU A 350 7.85 -24.78 -3.03
C LEU A 350 6.47 -24.28 -2.62
N ARG A 351 5.70 -23.71 -3.56
CA ARG A 351 4.31 -23.30 -3.30
C ARG A 351 3.45 -24.48 -2.85
N ARG A 352 3.54 -25.62 -3.52
CA ARG A 352 2.83 -26.85 -3.12
C ARG A 352 3.28 -27.34 -1.76
N ILE A 353 4.58 -27.30 -1.47
CA ILE A 353 5.11 -27.66 -0.15
C ILE A 353 4.48 -26.79 0.95
N HIS A 354 4.41 -25.47 0.77
CA HIS A 354 3.73 -24.60 1.74
C HIS A 354 2.24 -24.91 1.88
N ASN A 355 1.54 -25.22 0.79
CA ASN A 355 0.10 -25.47 0.85
C ASN A 355 -0.25 -26.83 1.44
N ARG A 356 0.65 -27.82 1.35
CA ARG A 356 0.53 -29.15 1.95
C ARG A 356 1.02 -29.26 3.39
N SER A 357 1.62 -28.19 3.92
CA SER A 357 2.07 -28.14 5.31
C SER A 357 0.93 -28.48 6.27
N PHE A 358 1.25 -29.01 7.44
CA PHE A 358 0.28 -29.11 8.53
C PHE A 358 -0.16 -27.70 8.97
N LEU A 359 0.79 -26.77 9.04
CA LEU A 359 0.53 -25.38 9.40
C LEU A 359 1.48 -24.43 8.65
N THR A 360 0.96 -23.37 8.04
CA THR A 360 1.77 -22.28 7.45
C THR A 360 1.56 -21.02 8.25
N THR A 361 2.49 -20.69 9.14
CA THR A 361 2.29 -19.60 10.09
C THR A 361 2.51 -18.23 9.43
N PRO A 362 1.77 -17.19 9.87
CA PRO A 362 1.98 -15.82 9.42
C PRO A 362 3.26 -15.21 10.03
N ASP A 363 4.41 -15.43 9.37
CA ASP A 363 5.67 -14.83 9.81
C ASP A 363 5.82 -13.39 9.29
N GLY A 364 5.75 -12.45 10.23
CA GLY A 364 5.91 -11.03 9.98
C GLY A 364 4.60 -10.30 9.61
N MET A 365 4.62 -8.99 9.84
CA MET A 365 3.43 -8.15 9.71
C MET A 365 2.77 -8.12 8.32
N PRO A 366 3.48 -8.25 7.18
CA PRO A 366 2.81 -8.29 5.88
C PRO A 366 1.80 -9.43 5.74
N MET A 367 2.05 -10.60 6.33
CA MET A 367 1.08 -11.71 6.31
C MET A 367 -0.18 -11.35 7.11
N VAL A 368 0.02 -10.72 8.29
CA VAL A 368 -1.07 -10.23 9.13
C VAL A 368 -1.89 -9.16 8.42
N TRP A 369 -1.25 -8.20 7.75
CA TRP A 369 -1.94 -7.13 7.04
C TRP A 369 -2.77 -7.67 5.88
N VAL A 370 -2.21 -8.58 5.07
CA VAL A 370 -2.95 -9.22 3.98
C VAL A 370 -4.09 -10.10 4.52
N GLY A 371 -3.85 -10.87 5.59
CA GLY A 371 -4.89 -11.67 6.21
C GLY A 371 -6.06 -10.80 6.71
N LYS A 372 -5.77 -9.70 7.42
CA LYS A 372 -6.80 -8.75 7.89
C LYS A 372 -7.51 -8.07 6.73
N TRP A 373 -6.80 -7.74 5.66
CA TRP A 373 -7.39 -7.22 4.43
C TRP A 373 -8.37 -8.19 3.79
N ASN A 374 -8.06 -9.49 3.83
CA ASN A 374 -8.91 -10.58 3.33
C ASN A 374 -10.00 -11.00 4.35
N GLY A 375 -10.39 -10.12 5.28
CA GLY A 375 -11.46 -10.37 6.24
C GLY A 375 -11.11 -11.30 7.40
N CYS A 376 -9.83 -11.67 7.57
CA CYS A 376 -9.38 -12.52 8.68
C CYS A 376 -8.93 -11.66 9.87
N GLY A 377 -9.87 -11.10 10.62
CA GLY A 377 -9.57 -10.20 11.74
C GLY A 377 -8.73 -10.81 12.86
N GLU A 378 -8.92 -12.11 13.11
CA GLU A 378 -8.27 -12.92 14.16
C GLU A 378 -6.77 -13.17 13.90
N ILE A 379 -6.28 -12.99 12.67
CA ILE A 379 -4.87 -13.32 12.35
C ILE A 379 -3.91 -12.42 13.14
N ASP A 380 -2.93 -13.03 13.79
CA ASP A 380 -1.82 -12.32 14.42
C ASP A 380 -0.49 -12.93 14.00
N ARG A 381 0.60 -12.22 14.30
CA ARG A 381 1.94 -12.63 13.92
C ARG A 381 2.37 -13.86 14.71
N VAL A 382 2.81 -14.89 14.00
CA VAL A 382 3.40 -16.10 14.59
C VAL A 382 4.84 -16.22 14.14
N TYR A 383 5.73 -15.69 14.98
CA TYR A 383 7.17 -15.61 14.71
C TYR A 383 7.88 -16.89 15.17
N GLY A 384 8.73 -17.47 14.31
CA GLY A 384 9.37 -18.77 14.57
C GLY A 384 10.11 -18.90 15.90
N PRO A 385 10.98 -17.95 16.29
CA PRO A 385 11.61 -17.95 17.60
C PRO A 385 10.62 -17.92 18.76
N ASP A 386 9.55 -17.12 18.65
CA ASP A 386 8.53 -17.03 19.71
C ASP A 386 7.69 -18.31 19.78
N LEU A 387 7.35 -18.90 18.63
CA LEU A 387 6.63 -20.18 18.55
C LEU A 387 7.45 -21.30 19.20
N MET A 388 8.77 -21.33 18.98
CA MET A 388 9.64 -22.28 19.66
C MET A 388 9.54 -22.15 21.17
N LEU A 389 9.67 -20.93 21.72
CA LEU A 389 9.58 -20.73 23.17
C LEU A 389 8.22 -21.11 23.73
N GLN A 390 7.12 -20.78 23.02
CA GLN A 390 5.77 -21.15 23.44
C GLN A 390 5.56 -22.66 23.48
N VAL A 391 6.03 -23.38 22.46
CA VAL A 391 5.92 -24.84 22.45
C VAL A 391 6.79 -25.45 23.56
N MET A 392 8.04 -24.99 23.75
CA MET A 392 8.91 -25.47 24.85
C MET A 392 8.27 -25.24 26.22
N GLN A 393 7.68 -24.06 26.43
CA GLN A 393 6.99 -23.74 27.67
C GLN A 393 5.77 -24.65 27.90
N ALA A 394 5.02 -24.95 26.85
CA ALA A 394 3.81 -25.78 26.92
C ALA A 394 4.11 -27.27 27.16
N THR A 395 5.33 -27.72 26.85
CA THR A 395 5.72 -29.15 26.88
C THR A 395 6.71 -29.49 27.99
N ALA A 396 7.25 -28.47 28.68
CA ALA A 396 8.15 -28.68 29.81
C ALA A 396 7.47 -29.48 30.94
N GLY A 397 8.11 -30.56 31.37
CA GLY A 397 7.61 -31.43 32.43
C GLY A 397 6.49 -32.39 32.00
N THR A 398 6.13 -32.44 30.72
CA THR A 398 5.04 -33.33 30.23
C THR A 398 5.53 -34.64 29.62
N GLY A 399 6.84 -34.93 29.62
CA GLY A 399 7.42 -36.10 28.97
C GLY A 399 7.53 -36.02 27.44
N ARG A 400 7.24 -34.85 26.85
CA ARG A 400 7.30 -34.65 25.40
C ARG A 400 8.73 -34.32 24.98
N ARG A 401 9.19 -35.02 23.94
CA ARG A 401 10.59 -35.06 23.50
C ARG A 401 10.87 -34.14 22.32
N HIS A 402 11.95 -33.37 22.39
CA HIS A 402 12.38 -32.41 21.37
C HIS A 402 13.68 -32.84 20.72
N PHE A 403 13.76 -32.74 19.38
CA PHE A 403 14.97 -32.98 18.60
C PHE A 403 15.38 -31.72 17.84
N PHE A 404 16.65 -31.33 17.92
CA PHE A 404 17.15 -30.12 17.24
C PHE A 404 18.05 -30.48 16.06
N PHE A 405 17.67 -30.06 14.87
CA PHE A 405 18.38 -30.32 13.62
C PHE A 405 18.73 -28.99 12.92
N GLY A 406 20.02 -28.65 12.85
CA GLY A 406 20.47 -27.41 12.19
C GLY A 406 21.46 -26.59 13.00
N GLY A 407 21.71 -25.37 12.51
CA GLY A 407 22.76 -24.50 13.05
C GLY A 407 24.17 -24.92 12.64
N LYS A 408 25.17 -24.18 13.14
CA LYS A 408 26.59 -24.59 13.05
C LYS A 408 26.91 -25.62 14.13
N GLU A 409 28.08 -26.23 14.02
CA GLU A 409 28.59 -27.14 15.04
C GLU A 409 28.51 -26.49 16.44
N GLY A 410 27.99 -27.23 17.41
CA GLY A 410 27.76 -26.77 18.79
C GLY A 410 26.48 -25.96 19.01
N VAL A 411 25.88 -25.34 17.98
CA VAL A 411 24.70 -24.46 18.15
C VAL A 411 23.47 -25.23 18.64
N ALA A 412 23.17 -26.38 18.04
CA ALA A 412 22.02 -27.20 18.44
C ALA A 412 22.16 -27.74 19.88
N ARG A 413 23.37 -28.10 20.29
CA ARG A 413 23.66 -28.56 21.65
C ARG A 413 23.45 -27.44 22.67
N GLU A 414 24.04 -26.28 22.43
CA GLU A 414 23.86 -25.10 23.30
C GLU A 414 22.39 -24.66 23.37
N LEU A 415 21.66 -24.74 22.25
CA LEU A 415 20.23 -24.46 22.24
C LEU A 415 19.48 -25.39 23.19
N GLY A 416 19.76 -26.69 23.14
CA GLY A 416 19.17 -27.67 24.05
C GLY A 416 19.43 -27.35 25.53
N GLU A 417 20.68 -27.05 25.87
CA GLU A 417 21.09 -26.67 27.23
C GLU A 417 20.36 -25.40 27.72
N ARG A 418 20.22 -24.38 26.85
CA ARG A 418 19.46 -23.17 27.17
C ARG A 418 17.98 -23.43 27.36
N MET A 419 17.35 -24.27 26.52
CA MET A 419 15.94 -24.61 26.68
C MET A 419 15.69 -25.35 27.99
N GLN A 420 16.59 -26.26 28.39
CA GLN A 420 16.51 -26.94 29.68
C GLN A 420 16.71 -25.99 30.87
N SER A 421 17.59 -24.99 30.72
CA SER A 421 17.80 -23.96 31.74
C SER A 421 16.60 -23.01 31.87
N TRP A 422 16.02 -22.57 30.75
CA TRP A 422 14.89 -21.64 30.76
C TRP A 422 13.56 -22.30 31.12
N PHE A 423 13.39 -23.58 30.76
CA PHE A 423 12.19 -24.37 31.00
C PHE A 423 12.56 -25.72 31.65
N PRO A 424 12.74 -25.75 32.98
CA PRO A 424 13.04 -26.99 33.70
C PRO A 424 12.02 -28.09 33.39
N GLY A 425 12.51 -29.30 33.11
CA GLY A 425 11.66 -30.43 32.68
C GLY A 425 11.52 -30.59 31.16
N THR A 426 12.19 -29.76 30.36
CA THR A 426 12.28 -29.97 28.90
C THR A 426 13.12 -31.20 28.56
N GLU A 427 12.57 -32.12 27.77
CA GLU A 427 13.28 -33.31 27.30
C GLU A 427 13.90 -33.08 25.91
N VAL A 428 15.23 -32.95 25.88
CA VAL A 428 16.00 -32.88 24.63
C VAL A 428 16.46 -34.29 24.27
N ALA A 429 15.75 -34.91 23.34
CA ALA A 429 15.95 -36.29 22.93
C ALA A 429 17.12 -36.46 21.95
N GLY A 430 17.53 -35.39 21.26
CA GLY A 430 18.70 -35.44 20.39
C GLY A 430 19.01 -34.11 19.72
N VAL A 431 20.25 -34.01 19.25
CA VAL A 431 20.74 -32.88 18.46
C VAL A 431 21.54 -33.39 17.27
N PHE A 432 21.38 -32.74 16.12
CA PHE A 432 22.12 -33.07 14.91
C PHE A 432 22.47 -31.79 14.13
N CYS A 433 23.74 -31.66 13.77
CA CYS A 433 24.22 -30.55 12.95
C CYS A 433 24.49 -31.07 11.53
N PRO A 434 23.59 -30.82 10.56
CA PRO A 434 23.78 -31.30 9.20
C PRO A 434 24.94 -30.58 8.50
N PRO A 435 25.61 -31.25 7.55
CA PRO A 435 26.61 -30.59 6.71
C PRO A 435 25.96 -29.52 5.82
N PHE A 436 26.76 -28.59 5.30
CA PHE A 436 26.31 -27.55 4.37
C PHE A 436 26.05 -28.08 2.93
N ARG A 437 25.48 -29.27 2.82
CA ARG A 437 25.08 -29.99 1.59
C ARG A 437 23.87 -30.90 1.91
N PRO A 438 23.17 -31.46 0.90
CA PRO A 438 22.24 -32.55 1.15
C PRO A 438 22.90 -33.69 1.93
N LEU A 439 22.10 -34.38 2.75
CA LEU A 439 22.54 -35.59 3.44
C LEU A 439 22.84 -36.68 2.40
N SER A 440 23.85 -37.51 2.66
CA SER A 440 23.99 -38.78 1.94
C SER A 440 22.92 -39.76 2.43
N ASP A 441 22.70 -40.83 1.65
CA ASP A 441 21.75 -41.89 2.03
C ASP A 441 22.12 -42.49 3.39
N GLU A 442 23.42 -42.74 3.63
CA GLU A 442 23.93 -43.24 4.92
C GLU A 442 23.68 -42.26 6.09
N GLU A 443 23.87 -40.95 5.87
CA GLU A 443 23.62 -39.94 6.91
C GLU A 443 22.13 -39.83 7.23
N GLU A 444 21.27 -39.97 6.22
CA GLU A 444 19.83 -39.97 6.40
C GLU A 444 19.32 -41.24 7.07
N GLU A 445 19.81 -42.42 6.69
CA GLU A 445 19.51 -43.69 7.36
C GLU A 445 19.91 -43.66 8.84
N SER A 446 21.08 -43.09 9.14
CA SER A 446 21.55 -42.86 10.50
C SER A 446 20.62 -41.94 11.29
N LEU A 447 20.17 -40.83 10.67
CA LEU A 447 19.18 -39.93 11.27
C LEU A 447 17.84 -40.64 11.54
N VAL A 448 17.35 -41.45 10.59
CA VAL A 448 16.12 -42.23 10.76
C VAL A 448 16.25 -43.25 11.89
N ALA A 449 17.37 -43.97 11.97
CA ALA A 449 17.64 -44.91 13.06
C ALA A 449 17.64 -44.19 14.42
N GLN A 450 18.28 -43.02 14.50
CA GLN A 450 18.27 -42.19 15.70
C GLN A 450 16.84 -41.75 16.08
N LEU A 451 16.04 -41.30 15.12
CA LEU A 451 14.66 -40.88 15.37
C LEU A 451 13.77 -42.03 15.85
N ARG A 452 13.92 -43.24 15.29
CA ARG A 452 13.21 -44.43 15.75
C ARG A 452 13.58 -44.83 17.18
N GLN A 453 14.82 -44.59 17.58
CA GLN A 453 15.29 -44.86 18.94
C GLN A 453 14.76 -43.83 19.95
N VAL A 454 14.85 -42.54 19.63
CA VAL A 454 14.54 -41.46 20.59
C VAL A 454 13.09 -40.99 20.54
N ARG A 455 12.35 -41.33 19.47
CA ARG A 455 10.92 -41.09 19.27
C ARG A 455 10.48 -39.67 19.68
N PRO A 456 10.97 -38.60 19.02
CA PRO A 456 10.66 -37.24 19.43
C PRO A 456 9.25 -36.82 18.98
N HIS A 457 8.61 -35.94 19.75
CA HIS A 457 7.32 -35.33 19.39
C HIS A 457 7.53 -34.13 18.45
N PHE A 458 8.60 -33.36 18.69
CA PHE A 458 8.90 -32.14 17.96
C PHE A 458 10.31 -32.20 17.35
N PHE A 459 10.39 -32.01 16.04
CA PHE A 459 11.65 -31.95 15.30
C PHE A 459 11.89 -30.54 14.77
N TRP A 460 12.81 -29.79 15.39
CA TRP A 460 13.08 -28.41 15.05
C TRP A 460 14.14 -28.31 13.95
N VAL A 461 13.80 -27.68 12.83
CA VAL A 461 14.67 -27.51 11.66
C VAL A 461 15.19 -26.08 11.58
N GLY A 462 16.46 -25.89 11.94
CA GLY A 462 17.19 -24.62 11.88
C GLY A 462 17.96 -24.42 10.57
N LEU A 463 17.29 -24.53 9.41
CA LEU A 463 17.89 -24.28 8.09
C LEU A 463 17.27 -23.06 7.41
N SER A 464 17.93 -22.47 6.42
CA SER A 464 17.37 -21.32 5.68
C SER A 464 16.25 -21.75 4.73
N THR A 465 15.14 -21.01 4.65
CA THR A 465 14.18 -21.11 3.53
C THR A 465 14.89 -20.94 2.18
N PRO A 466 14.60 -21.76 1.15
CA PRO A 466 13.58 -22.82 1.09
C PRO A 466 14.06 -24.23 1.49
N LYS A 467 15.28 -24.37 2.04
CA LYS A 467 15.90 -25.68 2.33
C LYS A 467 15.18 -26.43 3.43
N GLN A 468 14.73 -25.75 4.47
CA GLN A 468 14.00 -26.37 5.59
C GLN A 468 12.66 -26.96 5.11
N GLU A 469 11.92 -26.22 4.27
CA GLU A 469 10.61 -26.64 3.79
C GLU A 469 10.71 -27.87 2.90
N ARG A 470 11.70 -27.90 1.99
CA ARG A 470 11.99 -29.08 1.16
C ARG A 470 12.43 -30.26 2.01
N PHE A 471 13.39 -30.05 2.92
CA PHE A 471 13.87 -31.13 3.78
C PHE A 471 12.72 -31.78 4.55
N MET A 472 11.87 -31.00 5.22
CA MET A 472 10.75 -31.55 5.99
C MET A 472 9.75 -32.30 5.11
N HIS A 473 9.42 -31.74 3.93
CA HIS A 473 8.50 -32.38 2.99
C HIS A 473 9.06 -33.69 2.43
N ASP A 474 10.27 -33.64 1.87
CA ASP A 474 10.91 -34.75 1.18
C ASP A 474 11.31 -35.86 2.17
N PHE A 475 11.68 -35.50 3.41
CA PHE A 475 12.00 -36.47 4.46
C PHE A 475 10.75 -37.26 4.89
N LEU A 476 9.64 -36.59 5.19
CA LEU A 476 8.39 -37.28 5.55
C LEU A 476 7.79 -38.07 4.39
N ALA A 477 7.95 -37.59 3.15
CA ALA A 477 7.49 -38.31 1.96
C ALA A 477 8.28 -39.60 1.68
N ARG A 478 9.58 -39.61 2.00
CA ARG A 478 10.44 -40.80 1.84
C ARG A 478 10.31 -41.80 2.99
N HIS A 479 9.90 -41.33 4.17
CA HIS A 479 9.75 -42.15 5.38
C HIS A 479 8.32 -42.08 5.93
N PRO A 480 7.29 -42.50 5.17
CA PRO A 480 5.89 -42.41 5.61
C PRO A 480 5.61 -43.24 6.89
N ASP A 481 6.34 -44.34 7.06
CA ASP A 481 6.13 -45.30 8.15
C ASP A 481 7.01 -45.00 9.39
N LEU A 482 7.66 -43.83 9.43
CA LEU A 482 8.63 -43.46 10.49
C LEU A 482 8.02 -43.56 11.90
N CYS A 483 6.73 -43.23 12.02
CA CYS A 483 6.02 -43.10 13.29
C CYS A 483 4.82 -44.05 13.41
N GLU A 484 4.67 -45.04 12.52
CA GLU A 484 3.47 -45.90 12.47
C GLU A 484 3.23 -46.65 13.79
N ASP A 485 4.30 -47.04 14.49
CA ASP A 485 4.27 -47.76 15.77
C ASP A 485 4.35 -46.84 17.00
N TRP A 486 4.25 -45.52 16.83
CA TRP A 486 4.36 -44.56 17.93
C TRP A 486 2.98 -44.28 18.53
N ASP A 487 2.92 -44.23 19.86
CA ASP A 487 1.74 -43.83 20.64
C ASP A 487 1.45 -42.32 20.59
N HIS A 488 2.23 -41.57 19.80
CA HIS A 488 2.15 -40.13 19.58
C HIS A 488 2.58 -39.79 18.14
N GLY A 489 2.55 -38.51 17.77
CA GLY A 489 2.91 -38.01 16.45
C GLY A 489 4.24 -37.27 16.42
N LEU A 490 4.73 -37.00 15.21
CA LEU A 490 5.94 -36.24 14.92
C LEU A 490 5.59 -34.98 14.12
N ILE A 491 5.83 -33.80 14.72
CA ILE A 491 5.68 -32.52 14.04
C ILE A 491 7.07 -31.89 13.80
N MET A 492 7.41 -31.70 12.52
CA MET A 492 8.62 -30.98 12.13
C MET A 492 8.35 -29.47 12.03
N LEU A 493 9.26 -28.61 12.52
CA LEU A 493 9.07 -27.16 12.54
C LEU A 493 10.26 -26.43 11.91
N GLY A 494 10.03 -25.78 10.75
CA GLY A 494 11.02 -24.94 10.10
C GLY A 494 11.10 -23.57 10.76
N VAL A 495 12.16 -23.33 11.53
CA VAL A 495 12.32 -22.12 12.37
C VAL A 495 13.50 -21.24 11.97
N GLY A 496 14.25 -21.64 10.94
CA GLY A 496 15.37 -20.89 10.40
C GLY A 496 16.36 -20.40 11.45
N ALA A 497 16.55 -19.09 11.55
CA ALA A 497 17.52 -18.46 12.42
C ALA A 497 17.15 -18.47 13.93
N ALA A 498 16.06 -19.13 14.34
CA ALA A 498 15.66 -19.21 15.75
C ALA A 498 16.77 -19.76 16.66
N PHE A 499 17.58 -20.69 16.15
CA PHE A 499 18.68 -21.29 16.92
C PHE A 499 19.73 -20.22 17.28
N ASP A 500 20.10 -19.39 16.31
CA ASP A 500 21.07 -18.30 16.52
C ASP A 500 20.52 -17.18 17.42
N PHE A 501 19.21 -16.90 17.35
CA PHE A 501 18.58 -15.91 18.22
C PHE A 501 18.56 -16.38 19.69
N HIS A 502 18.11 -17.59 19.95
CA HIS A 502 18.00 -18.12 21.31
C HIS A 502 19.35 -18.48 21.91
N THR A 503 20.36 -18.74 21.08
CA THR A 503 21.75 -18.84 21.52
C THR A 503 22.49 -17.49 21.59
N GLY A 504 21.80 -16.37 21.37
CA GLY A 504 22.37 -15.02 21.52
C GLY A 504 23.45 -14.66 20.51
N ARG A 505 23.61 -15.46 19.44
CA ARG A 505 24.57 -15.22 18.35
C ARG A 505 24.10 -14.11 17.42
N VAL A 506 22.78 -13.94 17.30
CA VAL A 506 22.16 -12.87 16.52
C VAL A 506 21.20 -12.09 17.41
N SER A 507 21.23 -10.76 17.30
CA SER A 507 20.33 -9.89 18.04
C SER A 507 18.95 -9.84 17.37
N GLN A 508 17.88 -9.96 18.17
CA GLN A 508 16.52 -9.71 17.70
C GLN A 508 16.20 -8.21 17.68
N ALA A 509 15.29 -7.79 16.79
CA ALA A 509 14.79 -6.42 16.79
C ALA A 509 13.99 -6.12 18.07
N PRO A 510 14.01 -4.88 18.59
CA PRO A 510 13.14 -4.49 19.71
C PRO A 510 11.66 -4.80 19.43
N ARG A 511 10.91 -5.23 20.45
CA ARG A 511 9.48 -5.64 20.31
C ARG A 511 8.60 -4.59 19.64
N TRP A 512 8.85 -3.30 19.86
CA TRP A 512 8.08 -2.23 19.20
C TRP A 512 8.32 -2.18 17.68
N MET A 513 9.55 -2.47 17.22
CA MET A 513 9.87 -2.55 15.79
C MET A 513 9.24 -3.78 15.16
N GLN A 514 9.31 -4.91 15.86
CA GLN A 514 8.68 -6.16 15.44
C GLN A 514 7.18 -5.98 15.21
N ARG A 515 6.45 -5.37 16.16
CA ARG A 515 5.00 -5.11 16.06
C ARG A 515 4.62 -4.12 14.95
N ARG A 516 5.53 -3.19 14.61
CA ARG A 516 5.32 -2.20 13.52
C ARG A 516 5.77 -2.70 12.15
N GLY A 517 6.28 -3.93 12.04
CA GLY A 517 6.80 -4.46 10.78
C GLY A 517 8.13 -3.85 10.33
N LEU A 518 8.90 -3.27 11.26
CA LEU A 518 10.21 -2.64 11.01
C LEU A 518 11.40 -3.57 11.23
N GLU A 519 11.16 -4.86 11.50
CA GLU A 519 12.22 -5.83 11.75
C GLU A 519 13.16 -6.02 10.54
N TRP A 520 12.63 -5.96 9.32
CA TRP A 520 13.47 -6.02 8.11
C TRP A 520 14.48 -4.88 8.07
N PHE A 521 14.09 -3.68 8.54
CA PHE A 521 14.96 -2.52 8.57
C PHE A 521 16.06 -2.69 9.63
N PHE A 522 15.69 -3.14 10.83
CA PHE A 522 16.66 -3.48 11.88
C PHE A 522 17.70 -4.49 11.39
N ARG A 523 17.26 -5.59 10.76
CA ARG A 523 18.15 -6.61 10.23
C ARG A 523 19.00 -6.08 9.08
N LEU A 524 18.45 -5.22 8.21
CA LEU A 524 19.23 -4.57 7.14
C LEU A 524 20.35 -3.71 7.70
N CYS A 525 20.13 -3.00 8.81
CA CYS A 525 21.17 -2.23 9.48
C CYS A 525 22.28 -3.12 10.07
N GLN A 526 21.93 -4.34 10.52
CA GLN A 526 22.91 -5.29 11.08
C GLN A 526 23.70 -6.05 10.00
N GLU A 527 23.05 -6.48 8.93
CA GLU A 527 23.65 -7.27 7.85
C GLU A 527 23.43 -6.64 6.47
N PRO A 528 23.88 -5.38 6.23
CA PRO A 528 23.54 -4.63 5.04
C PRO A 528 23.99 -5.35 3.77
N ARG A 529 25.23 -5.86 3.74
CA ARG A 529 25.82 -6.56 2.59
C ARG A 529 25.02 -7.80 2.17
N ARG A 530 24.44 -8.52 3.13
CA ARG A 530 23.70 -9.76 2.89
C ARG A 530 22.24 -9.51 2.54
N LEU A 531 21.58 -8.57 3.23
CA LEU A 531 20.12 -8.44 3.19
C LEU A 531 19.61 -7.37 2.21
N TRP A 532 20.44 -6.42 1.77
CA TRP A 532 19.98 -5.34 0.88
C TRP A 532 19.36 -5.86 -0.42
N ARG A 533 20.04 -6.79 -1.13
CA ARG A 533 19.51 -7.38 -2.37
C ARG A 533 18.21 -8.12 -2.12
N ARG A 534 18.18 -8.94 -1.05
CA ARG A 534 17.01 -9.73 -0.69
C ARG A 534 15.80 -8.84 -0.43
N TYR A 535 15.95 -7.77 0.33
CA TYR A 535 14.82 -6.88 0.65
C TYR A 535 14.42 -5.98 -0.52
N SER A 536 15.38 -5.40 -1.25
CA SER A 536 15.05 -4.57 -2.41
C SER A 536 14.33 -5.35 -3.51
N ILE A 537 14.66 -6.62 -3.71
CA ILE A 537 14.00 -7.47 -4.71
C ILE A 537 12.69 -8.04 -4.17
N ASN A 538 12.71 -8.69 -3.00
CA ASN A 538 11.54 -9.43 -2.53
C ASN A 538 10.45 -8.53 -1.94
N ASN A 539 10.78 -7.46 -1.21
CA ASN A 539 9.75 -6.59 -0.63
C ASN A 539 9.07 -5.77 -1.74
N THR A 540 9.85 -5.24 -2.67
CA THR A 540 9.33 -4.51 -3.84
C THR A 540 8.51 -5.45 -4.72
N GLY A 541 9.04 -6.64 -5.05
CA GLY A 541 8.31 -7.65 -5.82
C GLY A 541 7.01 -8.10 -5.13
N PHE A 542 7.03 -8.22 -3.80
CA PHE A 542 5.82 -8.54 -3.02
C PHE A 542 4.77 -7.45 -3.15
N ILE A 543 5.14 -6.17 -3.00
CA ILE A 543 4.20 -5.05 -3.18
C ILE A 543 3.59 -5.08 -4.58
N PHE A 544 4.41 -5.25 -5.63
CA PHE A 544 3.89 -5.30 -7.01
C PHE A 544 3.03 -6.53 -7.29
N ALA A 545 3.31 -7.67 -6.67
CA ALA A 545 2.53 -8.89 -6.86
C ALA A 545 1.23 -8.89 -6.04
N ILE A 546 1.28 -8.38 -4.80
CA ILE A 546 0.15 -8.41 -3.88
C ILE A 546 -0.90 -7.38 -4.26
N LEU A 547 -0.52 -6.22 -4.80
CA LEU A 547 -1.47 -5.17 -5.18
C LEU A 547 -2.54 -5.68 -6.18
N PRO A 548 -2.19 -6.33 -7.31
CA PRO A 548 -3.18 -6.95 -8.19
C PRO A 548 -4.10 -7.97 -7.51
N GLN A 549 -3.58 -8.74 -6.53
CA GLN A 549 -4.41 -9.68 -5.77
C GLN A 549 -5.39 -8.95 -4.84
N LEU A 550 -4.93 -7.93 -4.11
CA LEU A 550 -5.75 -7.15 -3.19
C LEU A 550 -6.80 -6.27 -3.89
N MET A 551 -6.59 -6.03 -5.19
CA MET A 551 -7.47 -5.27 -6.08
C MET A 551 -8.35 -6.19 -6.94
N ASP A 552 -8.35 -7.50 -6.70
CA ASP A 552 -9.09 -8.51 -7.47
C ASP A 552 -8.80 -8.51 -8.99
N LEU A 553 -7.67 -7.91 -9.40
CA LEU A 553 -7.20 -7.87 -10.79
C LEU A 553 -6.50 -9.17 -11.20
N LYS A 554 -6.01 -9.93 -10.21
CA LYS A 554 -5.32 -11.20 -10.44
C LYS A 554 -5.60 -12.19 -9.32
N THR A 555 -6.11 -13.36 -9.70
CA THR A 555 -6.34 -14.46 -8.77
C THR A 555 -5.13 -15.37 -8.71
N TYR A 556 -4.82 -15.87 -7.51
CA TYR A 556 -3.75 -16.83 -7.28
C TYR A 556 -4.35 -18.05 -6.59
N PRO A 557 -4.69 -19.13 -7.31
CA PRO A 557 -5.31 -20.29 -6.68
C PRO A 557 -4.38 -20.93 -5.66
N ILE A 558 -4.94 -21.40 -4.54
CA ILE A 558 -4.22 -22.25 -3.58
C ILE A 558 -4.25 -23.67 -4.14
N GLU A 559 -3.13 -24.11 -4.71
CA GLU A 559 -2.93 -25.51 -5.12
C GLU A 559 -2.85 -26.40 -3.88
N LYS A 560 -3.64 -27.48 -3.85
CA LYS A 560 -3.62 -28.50 -2.79
C LYS A 560 -2.56 -29.57 -3.05
#